data_AF-A0A932PST1-F1
#
_entry.id   AF-A0A932PST1-F1
#
_cell.length_a   1.000
_cell.length_b   1.000
_cell.length_c   1.000
_cell.angle_alpha   90.00
_cell.angle_beta   90.00
_cell.angle_gamma   90.00
#
_symmetry.space_group_name_H-M   'P 1'
#
loop_
_entity.id
_entity.type
_entity.pdbx_description
1 polymer ?
#
loop_
_entity_poly.entity_id
_entity_poly.type
_entity_poly.pdbx_seq_one_letter_code
_entity_poly.pdbx_strand_id
1 'polypeptide(L)'
;MAQDIMEQLVSLAKRRGFVYPSAELYGGTGAVWDFGPYGNRMKNNIKSLWYHRFVQERDDIVDIDSAILTRREVLAASGHEKQFNDMMVECKKCKQRFRADHEIPEAKD
;
A
#
# COMPACT_ATOMS: atom_id res chain seq x y z
N MET A 1 -27.56 -10.34 -10.89
CA MET A 1 -26.68 -9.71 -9.89
C MET A 1 -25.48 -9.21 -10.67
N ALA A 2 -25.31 -7.89 -10.80
CA ALA A 2 -24.07 -7.37 -11.38
C ALA A 2 -22.95 -7.71 -10.39
N GLN A 3 -22.08 -8.64 -10.76
CA GLN A 3 -20.88 -8.91 -9.96
C GLN A 3 -20.13 -7.59 -9.78
N ASP A 4 -19.69 -7.29 -8.56
CA ASP A 4 -18.89 -6.10 -8.31
C ASP A 4 -17.65 -6.11 -9.22
N ILE A 5 -17.48 -5.02 -9.98
CA ILE A 5 -16.35 -4.85 -10.90
C ILE A 5 -15.03 -5.04 -10.14
N MET A 6 -14.96 -4.59 -8.87
CA MET A 6 -13.76 -4.75 -8.06
C MET A 6 -13.44 -6.23 -7.78
N GLU A 7 -14.44 -7.04 -7.46
CA GLU A 7 -14.25 -8.48 -7.29
C GLU A 7 -13.79 -9.15 -8.59
N GLN A 8 -14.35 -8.74 -9.74
CA GLN A 8 -13.93 -9.24 -11.04
C GLN A 8 -12.46 -8.90 -11.34
N LEU A 9 -12.05 -7.65 -11.05
CA LEU A 9 -10.68 -7.18 -11.24
C LEU A 9 -9.70 -7.91 -10.33
N VAL A 10 -10.01 -8.06 -9.04
CA VAL A 10 -9.17 -8.79 -8.07
C VAL A 10 -9.02 -10.25 -8.52
N SER A 11 -10.12 -10.88 -8.91
CA SER A 11 -10.13 -12.26 -9.40
C SER A 11 -9.28 -12.42 -10.67
N LEU A 12 -9.40 -11.48 -11.61
CA LEU A 12 -8.59 -11.47 -12.83
C LEU A 12 -7.10 -11.26 -12.53
N ALA A 13 -6.76 -10.28 -11.70
CA ALA A 13 -5.39 -9.95 -11.33
C ALA A 13 -4.68 -11.15 -10.69
N LYS A 14 -5.37 -11.85 -9.78
CA LYS A 14 -4.87 -13.07 -9.16
C LYS A 14 -4.69 -14.20 -10.19
N ARG A 15 -5.72 -14.54 -10.97
CA ARG A 15 -5.66 -15.62 -11.97
C ARG A 15 -4.63 -15.39 -13.08
N ARG A 16 -4.38 -14.13 -13.42
CA ARG A 16 -3.47 -13.75 -14.52
C ARG A 16 -2.07 -13.37 -14.05
N GLY A 17 -1.73 -13.55 -12.78
CA GLY A 17 -0.36 -13.32 -12.30
C GLY A 17 0.08 -11.86 -12.26
N PHE A 18 -0.84 -10.98 -11.84
CA PHE A 18 -0.53 -9.60 -11.51
C PHE A 18 -0.16 -9.44 -10.03
N VAL A 19 -1.10 -9.71 -9.12
CA VAL A 19 -0.92 -9.45 -7.68
C VAL A 19 -1.53 -10.58 -6.85
N TYR A 20 -0.84 -10.95 -5.77
CA TYR A 20 -1.24 -11.98 -4.82
C TYR A 20 -1.16 -11.45 -3.39
N PRO A 21 -2.06 -11.83 -2.47
CA PRO A 21 -1.85 -11.60 -1.04
C PRO A 21 -0.53 -12.22 -0.60
N SER A 22 0.33 -11.47 0.07
CA SER A 22 1.62 -12.03 0.49
C SER A 22 1.41 -13.06 1.59
N ALA A 23 2.18 -14.15 1.54
CA ALA A 23 2.05 -15.31 2.43
C ALA A 23 0.64 -15.93 2.41
N GLU A 24 -0.02 -15.95 1.25
CA GLU A 24 -1.40 -16.46 1.09
C GLU A 24 -1.60 -17.86 1.70
N LEU A 25 -0.65 -18.77 1.52
CA LEU A 25 -0.71 -20.14 2.06
C LEU A 25 -0.71 -20.19 3.60
N TYR A 26 -0.31 -19.10 4.26
CA TYR A 26 -0.23 -18.98 5.72
C TYR A 26 -1.28 -18.02 6.30
N GLY A 27 -2.33 -17.69 5.53
CA GLY A 27 -3.42 -16.80 5.97
C GLY A 27 -3.25 -15.34 5.56
N GLY A 28 -2.17 -15.01 4.84
CA GLY A 28 -1.92 -13.67 4.33
C GLY A 28 -1.38 -12.71 5.38
N THR A 29 -0.61 -11.71 4.93
CA THR A 29 -0.27 -10.55 5.77
C THR A 29 -1.09 -9.36 5.29
N GLY A 30 -1.90 -8.80 6.19
CA GLY A 30 -2.77 -7.66 5.85
C GLY A 30 -1.98 -6.52 5.20
N ALA A 31 -2.51 -5.99 4.10
CA ALA A 31 -1.91 -4.90 3.31
C ALA A 31 -0.53 -5.19 2.68
N VAL A 32 -0.05 -6.44 2.67
CA VAL A 32 1.21 -6.84 2.00
C VAL A 32 0.90 -7.73 0.81
N TRP A 33 1.57 -7.47 -0.32
CA TRP A 33 1.25 -8.09 -1.61
C TRP A 33 2.49 -8.48 -2.40
N ASP A 34 2.41 -9.64 -3.07
CA ASP A 34 3.45 -10.14 -3.97
C ASP A 34 3.05 -9.89 -5.43
N PHE A 35 3.97 -9.35 -6.23
CA PHE A 35 3.73 -9.09 -7.65
C PHE A 35 4.15 -10.31 -8.48
N GLY A 36 3.20 -10.90 -9.20
CA GLY A 36 3.44 -11.99 -10.14
C GLY A 36 4.17 -11.56 -11.41
N PRO A 37 4.39 -12.47 -12.37
CA PRO A 37 5.19 -12.19 -13.56
C PRO A 37 4.71 -10.96 -14.35
N TYR A 38 3.41 -10.85 -14.61
CA TYR A 38 2.86 -9.72 -15.35
C TYR A 38 2.77 -8.45 -14.51
N GLY A 39 2.45 -8.59 -13.21
CA GLY A 39 2.39 -7.44 -12.31
C GLY A 39 3.75 -6.80 -12.08
N ASN A 40 4.81 -7.62 -11.95
CA ASN A 40 6.17 -7.12 -11.82
C ASN A 40 6.63 -6.40 -13.08
N ARG A 41 6.36 -6.96 -14.27
CA ARG A 41 6.66 -6.28 -15.55
C ARG A 41 5.88 -4.98 -15.70
N MET A 42 4.59 -4.97 -15.39
CA MET A 42 3.75 -3.78 -15.42
C MET A 42 4.28 -2.70 -14.47
N LYS A 43 4.57 -3.06 -13.21
CA LYS A 43 5.15 -2.15 -12.21
C LYS A 43 6.47 -1.54 -12.70
N ASN A 44 7.36 -2.35 -13.26
CA ASN A 44 8.65 -1.88 -13.76
C ASN A 44 8.48 -0.98 -15.00
N ASN A 45 7.59 -1.32 -15.93
CA ASN A 45 7.29 -0.46 -17.08
C ASN A 45 6.77 0.91 -16.65
N ILE A 46 5.87 0.96 -15.66
CA ILE A 46 5.36 2.23 -15.11
C ILE A 46 6.50 3.03 -14.47
N LYS A 47 7.35 2.40 -13.66
CA LYS A 47 8.53 3.04 -13.05
C LYS A 47 9.49 3.60 -14.11
N SER A 48 9.80 2.83 -15.15
CA SER A 48 10.67 3.27 -16.24
C SER A 48 10.09 4.44 -17.02
N LEU A 49 8.78 4.42 -17.32
CA LEU A 49 8.11 5.54 -17.98
C LEU A 49 8.13 6.80 -17.13
N TRP A 50 7.89 6.67 -15.82
CA TRP A 50 7.98 7.79 -14.89
C TRP A 50 9.40 8.37 -14.82
N TYR A 51 10.41 7.50 -14.70
CA TYR A 51 11.81 7.93 -14.63
C TYR A 51 12.24 8.63 -15.92
N HIS A 52 11.89 8.09 -17.08
CA HIS A 52 12.15 8.74 -18.36
C HIS A 52 11.54 10.15 -18.42
N ARG A 53 10.24 10.26 -18.08
CA ARG A 53 9.49 11.50 -18.19
C ARG A 53 9.97 12.61 -17.27
N PHE A 54 10.34 12.27 -16.04
CA PHE A 54 10.63 13.23 -14.99
C PHE A 54 12.11 13.42 -14.72
N VAL A 55 12.93 12.38 -14.86
CA VAL A 55 14.37 12.46 -14.57
C VAL A 55 15.18 12.64 -15.86
N GLN A 56 14.91 11.89 -16.92
CA GLN A 56 15.74 11.93 -18.13
C GLN A 56 15.38 13.07 -19.09
N GLU A 57 14.10 13.44 -19.19
CA GLU A 57 13.63 14.52 -20.07
C GLU A 57 13.76 15.93 -19.46
N ARG A 58 14.17 16.05 -18.18
CA ARG A 58 14.23 17.32 -17.47
C ARG A 58 15.64 17.57 -16.93
N ASP A 59 16.13 18.79 -17.11
CA ASP A 59 17.47 19.17 -16.66
C ASP A 59 17.51 19.61 -15.18
N ASP A 60 16.37 19.60 -14.48
CA ASP A 60 16.21 20.13 -13.11
C ASP A 60 15.88 19.08 -12.05
N ILE A 61 15.98 17.78 -12.40
CA ILE A 61 15.74 16.67 -11.48
C ILE A 61 16.95 15.74 -11.49
N VAL A 62 17.43 15.41 -10.28
CA VAL A 62 18.57 14.50 -10.07
C VAL A 62 18.11 13.32 -9.22
N ASP A 63 18.44 12.10 -9.65
CA ASP A 63 18.09 10.90 -8.91
C ASP A 63 19.13 10.57 -7.83
N ILE A 64 18.62 10.01 -6.73
CA ILE A 64 19.41 9.49 -5.62
C ILE A 64 18.78 8.17 -5.16
N ASP A 65 19.60 7.25 -4.66
CA ASP A 65 19.15 6.03 -3.98
C ASP A 65 19.58 6.07 -2.53
N SER A 66 18.60 6.12 -1.61
CA SER A 66 18.82 6.31 -0.17
C SER A 66 18.52 5.03 0.61
N ALA A 67 19.21 4.84 1.74
CA ALA A 67 18.92 3.74 2.65
C ALA A 67 17.50 3.83 3.24
N ILE A 68 16.81 2.69 3.35
CA ILE A 68 15.48 2.60 3.97
C ILE A 68 15.57 2.76 5.49
N LEU A 69 16.59 2.15 6.12
CA LEU A 69 16.80 2.28 7.57
C LEU A 69 17.24 3.71 7.89
N THR A 70 16.35 4.44 8.57
CA THR A 70 16.51 5.87 8.84
C THR A 70 16.78 6.10 10.32
N ARG A 71 17.75 6.97 10.64
CA ARG A 71 18.02 7.36 12.03
C ARG A 71 16.84 8.13 12.63
N ARG A 72 16.58 7.90 13.91
CA ARG A 72 15.46 8.49 14.64
C ARG A 72 15.44 10.02 14.57
N GLU A 73 16.60 10.66 14.68
CA GLU A 73 16.71 12.13 14.67
C GLU A 73 16.15 12.75 13.39
N VAL A 74 16.25 12.06 12.25
CA VAL A 74 15.68 12.50 10.97
C VAL A 74 14.15 12.46 11.02
N LEU A 75 13.57 11.41 11.61
CA LEU A 75 12.12 11.26 11.76
C LEU A 75 11.54 12.26 12.79
N ALA A 76 12.33 12.60 13.82
CA ALA A 76 11.97 13.65 14.77
C ALA A 76 12.00 15.04 14.12
N ALA A 77 13.10 15.37 13.41
CA ALA A 77 13.28 16.67 12.76
C ALA A 77 12.26 16.94 11.65
N SER A 78 11.89 15.90 10.89
CA SER A 78 10.85 15.99 9.85
C SER A 78 9.42 16.01 10.40
N GLY A 79 9.22 15.83 11.71
CA GLY A 79 7.91 15.84 12.36
C GLY A 79 7.14 14.52 12.32
N HIS A 80 7.65 13.50 11.64
CA HIS A 80 7.00 12.18 11.52
C HIS A 80 6.69 11.57 12.89
N GLU A 81 7.59 11.68 13.88
CA GLU A 81 7.36 11.16 15.24
C GLU A 81 6.08 11.70 15.91
N LYS A 82 5.67 12.93 15.57
CA LYS A 82 4.54 13.61 16.21
C LYS A 82 3.28 13.61 15.36
N GLN A 83 3.43 13.63 14.03
CA GLN A 83 2.32 13.93 13.12
C GLN A 83 1.93 12.74 12.23
N PHE A 84 2.78 11.74 12.05
CA PHE A 84 2.48 10.60 11.18
C PHE A 84 1.71 9.51 11.95
N ASN A 85 0.48 9.85 12.35
CA ASN A 85 -0.43 8.94 13.03
C ASN A 85 -1.88 9.13 12.54
N ASP A 86 -2.62 8.03 12.49
CA ASP A 86 -4.06 8.03 12.29
C ASP A 86 -4.77 7.84 13.64
N MET A 87 -5.87 8.56 13.86
CA MET A 87 -6.68 8.37 15.06
C MET A 87 -7.42 7.03 14.98
N MET A 88 -7.25 6.19 16.01
CA MET A 88 -7.89 4.88 16.10
C MET A 88 -8.94 4.88 17.21
N VAL A 89 -10.09 4.28 16.95
CA VAL A 89 -11.14 4.00 17.94
C VAL A 89 -11.26 2.50 18.18
N GLU A 90 -11.58 2.09 19.41
CA GLU A 90 -11.73 0.69 19.79
C GLU A 90 -13.16 0.41 20.27
N CYS A 91 -13.80 -0.62 19.70
CA CYS A 91 -15.06 -1.12 20.23
C CYS A 91 -14.82 -1.79 21.58
N LYS A 92 -15.42 -1.28 22.65
CA LYS A 92 -15.21 -1.80 24.01
C LYS A 92 -15.69 -3.26 24.20
N LYS A 93 -16.65 -3.71 23.38
CA LYS A 93 -17.20 -5.08 23.38
C LYS A 93 -16.31 -6.07 22.64
N CYS A 94 -16.14 -5.88 21.32
CA CYS A 94 -15.41 -6.83 20.47
C CYS A 94 -13.90 -6.59 20.38
N LYS A 95 -13.40 -5.49 20.98
CA LYS A 95 -11.97 -5.09 20.98
C LYS A 95 -11.36 -4.85 19.60
N GLN A 96 -12.18 -4.78 18.55
CA GLN A 96 -11.73 -4.40 17.22
C GLN A 96 -11.41 -2.91 17.18
N ARG A 97 -10.38 -2.56 16.40
CA ARG A 97 -9.90 -1.20 16.22
C ARG A 97 -10.20 -0.73 14.81
N PHE A 98 -10.70 0.49 14.71
CA PHE A 98 -11.08 1.13 13.45
C PHE A 98 -10.39 2.48 13.35
N ARG A 99 -10.08 2.86 12.11
CA ARG A 99 -9.63 4.21 11.79
C ARG A 99 -10.81 5.18 11.97
N ALA A 100 -10.61 6.23 12.76
CA ALA A 100 -11.68 7.18 13.11
C ALA A 100 -12.18 7.99 11.92
N ASP A 101 -11.36 8.10 10.88
CA ASP A 101 -11.65 8.78 9.62
C ASP A 101 -12.35 7.87 8.59
N HIS A 102 -12.58 6.59 8.90
CA HIS A 102 -13.32 5.66 8.05
C HIS A 102 -14.75 5.44 8.57
N GLU A 103 -15.61 4.83 7.74
CA GLU A 103 -16.90 4.34 8.21
C GLU A 103 -16.70 3.31 9.33
N ILE A 104 -17.25 3.61 10.52
CA ILE A 104 -17.19 2.73 11.68
C ILE A 104 -18.47 1.91 11.70
N PRO A 105 -18.39 0.56 11.64
CA PRO A 105 -19.57 -0.30 11.72
C PRO A 105 -20.30 -0.10 13.05
N GLU A 106 -21.62 -0.26 13.02
CA GLU A 106 -22.41 -0.29 14.25
C GLU A 106 -21.88 -1.35 15.21
N ALA A 107 -21.91 -1.04 16.51
CA ALA A 107 -21.47 -1.96 17.53
C ALA A 107 -22.39 -3.19 17.52
N LYS A 108 -21.88 -4.32 17.03
CA LYS A 108 -22.56 -5.61 17.16
C LYS A 108 -22.69 -5.96 18.63
N ASP A 109 -23.86 -6.46 19.01
CA ASP A 109 -24.23 -6.68 20.41
C ASP A 109 -23.36 -7.68 21.15
#